data_AF-A0A177QC54-F1
#
_entry.id   AF-A0A177QC54-F1
#
_cell.length_a   1.000
_cell.length_b   1.000
_cell.length_c   1.000
_cell.angle_alpha   90.00
_cell.angle_beta   90.00
_cell.angle_gamma   90.00
#
_symmetry.space_group_name_H-M   'P 1'
#
loop_
_entity.id
_entity.type
_entity.pdbx_description
1 polymer ?
#
loop_
_entity_poly.entity_id
_entity_poly.type
_entity_poly.pdbx_seq_one_letter_code
_entity_poly.pdbx_strand_id
1 'polypeptide(L)'
;MSQLGVTIDGAFLSEQIQQLYAELEARQLIFRPHFWVSNEWFTPDGVPGIAVPFYLAHPRLAKLEMEQMLEVEGGTPEWCMRILRHEVGHAIENAYRLRRLRRRQQVFGRSSDPYPKYYSPRPYSRSFVRHLDVWYAQSHPDEDFAETFAVWLTPDSTWADRYKGWPVLKKLQYVDGLMTGLAAVPPKVVTREEIDPLSELKKTLREHYERKRNHYGIERPSFYDPDLKRLFSDAPAYADKLSAATFLNRFRKEVRRKVAAWTGEYQYTIDQVLEDMIQRCRQLHLRLPLAEEQAKLDFTILLTVHTMTYLRSGRHKVAV
;
A
#
# COMPACT_ATOMS: atom_id res chain seq x y z
N MET A 1 24.12 2.05 0.99
CA MET A 1 23.19 1.40 0.05
C MET A 1 23.64 1.63 -1.38
N SER A 2 24.25 2.77 -1.66
CA SER A 2 24.91 3.12 -2.92
C SER A 2 25.87 2.08 -3.53
N GLN A 3 26.42 1.15 -2.75
CA GLN A 3 27.36 0.11 -3.22
C GLN A 3 26.68 -1.18 -3.71
N LEU A 4 25.35 -1.24 -3.78
CA LEU A 4 24.65 -2.46 -4.18
C LEU A 4 24.84 -2.85 -5.65
N GLY A 5 25.25 -1.90 -6.51
CA GLY A 5 25.52 -2.16 -7.93
C GLY A 5 24.30 -2.64 -8.72
N VAL A 6 23.09 -2.37 -8.23
CA VAL A 6 21.84 -2.71 -8.92
C VAL A 6 21.37 -1.54 -9.78
N THR A 7 20.74 -1.87 -10.91
CA THR A 7 20.18 -0.91 -11.85
C THR A 7 18.69 -1.20 -12.06
N ILE A 8 18.01 -0.28 -12.75
CA ILE A 8 16.58 -0.42 -13.08
C ILE A 8 16.33 -1.52 -14.12
N ASP A 9 17.35 -1.90 -14.90
CA ASP A 9 17.24 -2.78 -16.08
C ASP A 9 17.06 -4.27 -15.74
N GLY A 10 16.84 -4.62 -14.48
CA GLY A 10 16.58 -5.99 -14.07
C GLY A 10 15.34 -6.57 -14.78
N ALA A 11 15.39 -7.86 -15.15
CA ALA A 11 14.37 -8.51 -15.98
C ALA A 11 12.93 -8.28 -15.47
N PHE A 12 12.70 -8.42 -14.16
CA PHE A 12 11.39 -8.21 -13.55
C PHE A 12 10.85 -6.80 -13.78
N LEU A 13 11.64 -5.76 -13.51
CA LEU A 13 11.22 -4.36 -13.64
C LEU A 13 11.09 -3.95 -15.10
N SER A 14 12.03 -4.37 -15.95
CA SER A 14 12.01 -4.07 -17.38
C SER A 14 10.72 -4.52 -18.06
N GLU A 15 10.24 -5.73 -17.75
CA GLU A 15 8.95 -6.24 -18.26
C GLU A 15 7.77 -5.36 -17.83
N GLN A 16 7.70 -4.99 -16.55
CA GLN A 16 6.57 -4.20 -16.02
C GLN A 16 6.58 -2.76 -16.55
N ILE A 17 7.77 -2.16 -16.68
CA ILE A 17 7.94 -0.83 -17.26
C ILE A 17 7.54 -0.83 -18.74
N GLN A 18 7.93 -1.86 -19.49
CA GLN A 18 7.51 -2.01 -20.89
C GLN A 18 6.00 -2.17 -21.02
N GLN A 19 5.38 -2.97 -20.15
CA GLN A 19 3.92 -3.09 -20.10
C GLN A 19 3.26 -1.73 -19.82
N LEU A 20 3.74 -0.99 -18.82
CA LEU A 20 3.21 0.34 -18.51
C LEU A 20 3.31 1.31 -19.71
N TYR A 21 4.44 1.31 -20.42
CA TYR A 21 4.58 2.13 -21.63
C TYR A 21 3.58 1.72 -22.71
N ALA A 22 3.35 0.42 -22.91
CA ALA A 22 2.35 -0.06 -23.86
C ALA A 22 0.92 0.38 -23.47
N GLU A 23 0.60 0.40 -22.18
CA GLU A 23 -0.70 0.87 -21.68
C GLU A 23 -0.91 2.37 -21.91
N LEU A 24 0.13 3.19 -21.68
CA LEU A 24 0.11 4.62 -21.99
C LEU A 24 -0.03 4.89 -23.49
N GLU A 25 0.71 4.13 -24.31
CA GLU A 25 0.67 4.24 -25.77
C GLU A 25 -0.69 3.83 -26.33
N ALA A 26 -1.33 2.79 -25.79
CA ALA A 26 -2.69 2.39 -26.15
C ALA A 26 -3.73 3.51 -25.86
N ARG A 27 -3.43 4.40 -24.92
CA ARG A 27 -4.21 5.62 -24.62
C ARG A 27 -3.76 6.85 -25.40
N GLN A 28 -2.83 6.69 -26.36
CA GLN A 28 -2.23 7.76 -27.16
C GLN A 28 -1.51 8.83 -26.32
N LEU A 29 -1.10 8.48 -25.10
CA LEU A 29 -0.30 9.36 -24.25
C LEU A 29 1.16 9.21 -24.65
N ILE A 30 1.76 10.30 -25.13
CA ILE A 30 3.18 10.32 -25.54
C ILE A 30 4.14 10.49 -24.37
N PHE A 31 3.62 10.84 -23.19
CA PHE A 31 4.40 10.94 -21.97
C PHE A 31 4.98 9.57 -21.58
N ARG A 32 6.29 9.53 -21.35
CA ARG A 32 7.00 8.38 -20.78
C ARG A 32 7.76 8.83 -19.54
N PRO A 33 7.35 8.42 -18.33
CA PRO A 33 8.10 8.75 -17.12
C PRO A 33 9.50 8.14 -17.17
N HIS A 34 10.50 8.82 -16.61
CA HIS A 34 11.78 8.17 -16.31
C HIS A 34 11.70 7.42 -14.98
N PHE A 35 12.55 6.41 -14.83
CA PHE A 35 12.61 5.56 -13.65
C PHE A 35 14.04 5.55 -13.09
N TRP A 36 14.17 5.56 -11.77
CA TRP A 36 15.44 5.38 -11.09
C TRP A 36 15.28 4.48 -9.87
N VAL A 37 16.39 3.91 -9.42
CA VAL A 37 16.38 3.06 -8.22
C VAL A 37 16.55 3.95 -6.98
N SER A 38 15.72 3.73 -5.96
CA SER A 38 15.74 4.41 -4.66
C SER A 38 15.46 3.42 -3.52
N ASN A 39 15.13 3.89 -2.31
CA ASN A 39 14.76 3.04 -1.18
C ASN A 39 13.30 2.60 -1.17
N GLU A 40 12.37 3.38 -1.72
CA GLU A 40 10.92 3.17 -1.68
C GLU A 40 10.27 3.65 -3.00
N TRP A 41 9.00 3.32 -3.20
CA TRP A 41 8.19 3.85 -4.30
C TRP A 41 7.80 5.29 -4.01
N PHE A 42 8.00 6.21 -4.95
CA PHE A 42 7.43 7.56 -4.88
C PHE A 42 7.60 8.32 -6.21
N THR A 43 6.79 9.35 -6.39
CA THR A 43 6.92 10.34 -7.46
C THR A 43 7.09 11.73 -6.83
N PRO A 44 8.29 12.33 -6.86
CA PRO A 44 8.54 13.63 -6.25
C PRO A 44 7.71 14.74 -6.90
N ASP A 45 7.31 15.72 -6.10
CA ASP A 45 6.61 16.90 -6.62
C ASP A 45 7.43 17.64 -7.68
N GLY A 46 6.79 17.93 -8.81
CA GLY A 46 7.41 18.62 -9.95
C GLY A 46 8.31 17.74 -10.82
N VAL A 47 8.58 16.48 -10.44
CA VAL A 47 9.39 15.55 -11.22
C VAL A 47 8.48 14.56 -11.97
N PRO A 48 8.51 14.50 -13.30
CA PRO A 48 7.68 13.60 -14.09
C PRO A 48 8.30 12.20 -14.21
N GLY A 49 8.71 11.60 -13.09
CA GLY A 49 9.34 10.29 -13.04
C GLY A 49 9.15 9.59 -11.70
N ILE A 50 9.52 8.31 -11.65
CA ILE A 50 9.14 7.39 -10.58
C ILE A 50 10.39 6.75 -9.97
N ALA A 51 10.52 6.88 -8.66
CA ALA A 51 11.48 6.15 -7.85
C ALA A 51 11.00 4.72 -7.62
N VAL A 52 11.88 3.74 -7.83
CA VAL A 52 11.59 2.31 -7.66
C VAL A 52 12.47 1.73 -6.55
N PRO A 53 11.93 0.96 -5.59
CA PRO A 53 12.73 0.42 -4.51
C PRO A 53 13.78 -0.60 -4.99
N PHE A 54 15.00 -0.48 -4.45
CA PHE A 54 16.15 -1.34 -4.76
C PHE A 54 15.88 -2.83 -4.60
N TYR A 55 14.95 -3.24 -3.72
CA TYR A 55 14.67 -4.65 -3.50
C TYR A 55 13.99 -5.34 -4.69
N LEU A 56 13.35 -4.58 -5.60
CA LEU A 56 12.78 -5.13 -6.83
C LEU A 56 13.82 -5.34 -7.93
N ALA A 57 15.01 -4.73 -7.80
CA ALA A 57 16.06 -4.81 -8.81
C ALA A 57 16.83 -6.14 -8.80
N HIS A 58 16.72 -6.96 -7.73
CA HIS A 58 17.43 -8.24 -7.66
C HIS A 58 16.75 -9.27 -6.73
N PRO A 59 16.65 -10.57 -7.10
CA PRO A 59 15.96 -11.59 -6.30
C PRO A 59 16.47 -11.76 -4.86
N ARG A 60 17.78 -11.61 -4.65
CA ARG A 60 18.38 -11.67 -3.30
C ARG A 60 17.93 -10.52 -2.41
N LEU A 61 17.69 -9.34 -2.99
CA LEU A 61 17.22 -8.17 -2.26
C LEU A 61 15.72 -8.28 -1.98
N ALA A 62 14.93 -8.82 -2.93
CA ALA A 62 13.53 -9.17 -2.68
C ALA A 62 13.40 -10.20 -1.54
N LYS A 63 14.28 -11.21 -1.51
CA LYS A 63 14.31 -12.17 -0.39
C LYS A 63 14.65 -11.49 0.93
N LEU A 64 15.61 -10.55 0.93
CA LEU A 64 15.94 -9.78 2.12
C LEU A 64 14.75 -8.92 2.58
N GLU A 65 14.08 -8.22 1.67
CA GLU A 65 12.87 -7.42 1.99
C GLU A 65 11.79 -8.32 2.60
N MET A 66 11.52 -9.49 2.02
CA MET A 66 10.59 -10.47 2.57
C MET A 66 10.96 -10.91 4.00
N GLU A 67 12.26 -11.14 4.26
CA GLU A 67 12.73 -11.52 5.60
C GLU A 67 12.62 -10.38 6.61
N GLN A 68 12.85 -9.13 6.18
CA GLN A 68 12.85 -7.96 7.07
C GLN A 68 11.46 -7.38 7.31
N MET A 69 10.60 -7.38 6.29
CA MET A 69 9.30 -6.70 6.26
C MET A 69 8.10 -7.65 6.07
N LEU A 70 8.35 -8.96 5.91
CA LEU A 70 7.33 -10.01 5.75
C LEU A 70 6.49 -9.92 4.47
N GLU A 71 6.85 -8.99 3.59
CA GLU A 71 6.31 -8.80 2.26
C GLU A 71 7.33 -8.11 1.36
N VAL A 72 7.08 -8.14 0.04
CA VAL A 72 7.84 -7.40 -0.94
C VAL A 72 6.82 -6.59 -1.73
N GLU A 73 6.72 -5.31 -1.40
CA GLU A 73 5.75 -4.42 -2.03
C GLU A 73 6.05 -4.27 -3.53
N GLY A 74 5.08 -4.62 -4.38
CA GLY A 74 5.29 -4.72 -5.82
C GLY A 74 6.09 -5.96 -6.26
N GLY A 75 6.26 -6.96 -5.39
CA GLY A 75 7.05 -8.17 -5.68
C GLY A 75 6.41 -9.17 -6.64
N THR A 76 5.16 -8.96 -7.08
CA THR A 76 4.51 -9.74 -8.15
C THR A 76 4.17 -8.83 -9.33
N PRO A 77 4.07 -9.34 -10.57
CA PRO A 77 3.73 -8.51 -11.73
C PRO A 77 2.44 -7.71 -11.53
N GLU A 78 1.39 -8.33 -10.98
CA GLU A 78 0.09 -7.69 -10.78
C GLU A 78 0.14 -6.56 -9.74
N TRP A 79 0.88 -6.77 -8.65
CA TRP A 79 1.03 -5.74 -7.61
C TRP A 79 1.96 -4.62 -8.08
N CYS A 80 3.06 -4.97 -8.75
CA CYS A 80 3.97 -4.00 -9.36
C CYS A 80 3.22 -3.08 -10.34
N MET A 81 2.41 -3.66 -11.24
CA MET A 81 1.62 -2.89 -12.19
C MET A 81 0.55 -2.01 -11.52
N ARG A 82 -0.03 -2.42 -10.39
CA ARG A 82 -0.92 -1.54 -9.61
C ARG A 82 -0.15 -0.32 -9.09
N ILE A 83 1.01 -0.52 -8.47
CA ILE A 83 1.82 0.60 -7.95
C ILE A 83 2.31 1.49 -9.10
N LEU A 84 2.85 0.91 -10.17
CA LEU A 84 3.30 1.67 -11.34
C LEU A 84 2.21 2.55 -11.94
N ARG A 85 0.99 2.03 -12.11
CA ARG A 85 -0.13 2.83 -12.63
C ARG A 85 -0.52 3.96 -11.68
N HIS A 86 -0.43 3.73 -10.37
CA HIS A 86 -0.64 4.76 -9.35
C HIS A 86 0.43 5.86 -9.46
N GLU A 87 1.71 5.49 -9.43
CA GLU A 87 2.83 6.42 -9.52
C GLU A 87 2.83 7.21 -10.83
N VAL A 88 2.45 6.59 -11.95
CA VAL A 88 2.26 7.32 -13.21
C VAL A 88 1.16 8.36 -13.12
N GLY A 89 0.13 8.13 -12.32
CA GLY A 89 -0.89 9.13 -12.00
C GLY A 89 -0.28 10.39 -11.39
N HIS A 90 0.65 10.27 -10.45
CA HIS A 90 1.39 11.41 -9.92
C HIS A 90 2.34 12.02 -10.96
N ALA A 91 3.08 11.18 -11.69
CA ALA A 91 4.05 11.63 -12.67
C ALA A 91 3.40 12.43 -13.82
N ILE A 92 2.21 12.02 -14.28
CA ILE A 92 1.47 12.73 -15.33
C ILE A 92 0.90 14.06 -14.82
N GLU A 93 0.51 14.16 -13.55
CA GLU A 93 0.13 15.42 -12.93
C GLU A 93 1.28 16.43 -12.94
N ASN A 94 2.49 15.97 -12.63
CA ASN A 94 3.72 16.76 -12.71
C ASN A 94 4.01 17.19 -14.15
N ALA A 95 4.01 16.23 -15.09
CA ALA A 95 4.37 16.43 -16.48
C ALA A 95 3.51 17.50 -17.18
N TYR A 96 2.19 17.51 -16.92
CA TYR A 96 1.24 18.42 -17.57
C TYR A 96 0.76 19.58 -16.67
N ARG A 97 1.23 19.63 -15.41
CA ARG A 97 0.82 20.58 -14.37
C ARG A 97 -0.68 20.54 -14.07
N LEU A 98 -1.25 19.33 -13.99
CA LEU A 98 -2.69 19.10 -13.87
C LEU A 98 -3.26 19.59 -12.53
N ARG A 99 -2.46 19.58 -11.47
CA ARG A 99 -2.81 20.10 -10.13
C ARG A 99 -3.22 21.57 -10.14
N ARG A 100 -2.80 22.35 -11.15
CA ARG A 100 -3.17 23.76 -11.31
C ARG A 100 -4.53 23.98 -11.99
N LEU A 101 -5.10 22.95 -12.61
CA LEU A 101 -6.36 23.07 -13.33
C LEU A 101 -7.51 23.26 -12.33
N ARG A 102 -8.30 24.33 -12.49
CA ARG A 102 -9.44 24.62 -11.60
C ARG A 102 -10.44 23.45 -11.55
N ARG A 103 -10.70 22.81 -12.69
CA ARG A 103 -11.62 21.67 -12.75
C ARG A 103 -11.08 20.44 -12.00
N ARG A 104 -9.77 20.18 -12.05
CA ARG A 104 -9.11 19.14 -11.24
C ARG A 104 -9.35 19.40 -9.76
N GLN A 105 -9.07 20.63 -9.33
CA GLN A 105 -9.23 21.04 -7.93
C GLN A 105 -10.68 20.93 -7.45
N GLN A 106 -11.66 21.23 -8.30
CA GLN A 106 -13.09 21.08 -7.97
C GLN A 106 -13.51 19.61 -7.83
N VAL A 107 -12.90 18.71 -8.60
CA VAL A 107 -13.26 17.27 -8.63
C VAL A 107 -12.59 16.49 -7.51
N PHE A 108 -11.31 16.78 -7.22
CA PHE A 108 -10.50 16.01 -6.27
C PHE A 108 -10.13 16.77 -4.98
N GLY A 109 -10.04 18.11 -5.04
CA GLY A 109 -9.46 18.92 -3.97
C GLY A 109 -8.10 19.51 -4.35
N ARG A 110 -7.49 20.26 -3.42
CA ARG A 110 -6.25 21.00 -3.68
C ARG A 110 -5.04 20.18 -3.23
N SER A 111 -4.01 20.12 -4.05
CA SER A 111 -2.71 19.53 -3.69
C SER A 111 -1.98 20.32 -2.58
N SER A 112 -2.40 21.56 -2.32
CA SER A 112 -1.87 22.37 -1.22
C SER A 112 -2.45 22.00 0.15
N ASP A 113 -3.47 21.13 0.18
CA ASP A 113 -4.03 20.66 1.43
C ASP A 113 -2.93 19.87 2.17
N PRO A 114 -2.75 20.06 3.49
CA PRO A 114 -1.71 19.35 4.20
C PRO A 114 -2.05 17.87 4.27
N TYR A 115 -1.09 17.02 3.92
CA TYR A 115 -1.21 15.59 4.12
C TYR A 115 -1.50 15.28 5.61
N PRO A 116 -2.59 14.55 5.90
CA PRO A 116 -2.99 14.31 7.27
C PRO A 116 -2.01 13.38 7.96
N LYS A 117 -1.55 13.75 9.16
CA LYS A 117 -0.77 12.83 10.02
C LYS A 117 -1.54 11.56 10.37
N TYR A 118 -2.87 11.68 10.42
CA TYR A 118 -3.82 10.60 10.67
C TYR A 118 -5.12 10.91 9.91
N TYR A 119 -5.70 9.93 9.24
CA TYR A 119 -7.05 10.06 8.68
C TYR A 119 -7.90 8.85 9.07
N SER A 120 -9.19 9.09 9.29
CA SER A 120 -10.17 8.03 9.50
C SER A 120 -10.94 7.81 8.22
N PRO A 121 -10.70 6.71 7.49
CA PRO A 121 -11.40 6.45 6.25
C PRO A 121 -12.88 6.24 6.51
N ARG A 122 -13.71 6.62 5.54
CA ARG A 122 -15.17 6.41 5.55
C ARG A 122 -15.48 5.12 4.81
N PRO A 123 -15.75 3.98 5.50
CA PRO A 123 -15.75 2.67 4.86
C PRO A 123 -16.91 2.46 3.86
N TYR A 124 -18.01 3.19 4.04
CA TYR A 124 -19.18 3.10 3.16
C TYR A 124 -19.20 4.18 2.06
N SER A 125 -18.13 4.99 1.97
CA SER A 125 -18.03 6.00 0.94
C SER A 125 -17.96 5.34 -0.45
N ARG A 126 -18.84 5.78 -1.34
CA ARG A 126 -18.86 5.40 -2.77
C ARG A 126 -18.24 6.49 -3.65
N SER A 127 -17.62 7.51 -3.05
CA SER A 127 -17.02 8.64 -3.77
C SER A 127 -15.58 8.40 -4.22
N PHE A 128 -15.01 7.23 -3.93
CA PHE A 128 -13.61 6.89 -4.20
C PHE A 128 -13.52 5.55 -4.91
N VAL A 129 -12.49 5.40 -5.74
CA VAL A 129 -12.20 4.11 -6.36
C VAL A 129 -11.57 3.17 -5.33
N ARG A 130 -11.61 1.87 -5.63
CA ARG A 130 -10.89 0.85 -4.88
C ARG A 130 -9.78 0.31 -5.76
N HIS A 131 -8.56 0.72 -5.49
CA HIS A 131 -7.38 0.33 -6.25
C HIS A 131 -6.30 -0.29 -5.39
N LEU A 132 -5.30 0.42 -4.83
CA LEU A 132 -4.22 -0.14 -4.00
C LEU A 132 -4.78 -0.66 -2.67
N ASP A 133 -4.95 0.22 -1.69
CA ASP A 133 -5.71 -0.09 -0.48
C ASP A 133 -7.08 0.51 -0.58
N VAL A 134 -8.06 -0.19 0.00
CA VAL A 134 -9.50 0.16 -0.13
C VAL A 134 -9.78 1.61 0.25
N TRP A 135 -8.94 2.20 1.10
CA TRP A 135 -9.09 3.53 1.65
C TRP A 135 -8.03 4.54 1.24
N TYR A 136 -6.99 4.12 0.52
CA TYR A 136 -5.83 4.98 0.22
C TYR A 136 -6.23 6.25 -0.55
N ALA A 137 -7.16 6.13 -1.49
CA ALA A 137 -7.74 7.27 -2.22
C ALA A 137 -8.40 8.34 -1.33
N GLN A 138 -8.67 8.08 -0.05
CA GLN A 138 -9.25 9.05 0.90
C GLN A 138 -8.19 9.83 1.68
N SER A 139 -6.91 9.49 1.58
CA SER A 139 -5.84 10.09 2.37
C SER A 139 -5.56 11.54 1.96
N HIS A 140 -5.61 11.83 0.66
CA HIS A 140 -5.29 13.14 0.10
C HIS A 140 -5.90 13.31 -1.32
N PRO A 141 -6.21 14.55 -1.76
CA PRO A 141 -6.66 14.83 -3.12
C PRO A 141 -5.75 14.28 -4.23
N ASP A 142 -4.44 14.23 -3.98
CA ASP A 142 -3.47 13.73 -4.97
C ASP A 142 -3.50 12.20 -5.04
N GLU A 143 -3.64 11.50 -3.90
CA GLU A 143 -3.84 10.05 -3.90
C GLU A 143 -5.17 9.64 -4.55
N ASP A 144 -6.24 10.42 -4.33
CA ASP A 144 -7.54 10.21 -4.97
C ASP A 144 -7.44 10.29 -6.50
N PHE A 145 -6.67 11.26 -7.01
CA PHE A 145 -6.39 11.38 -8.44
C PHE A 145 -5.57 10.20 -8.95
N ALA A 146 -4.45 9.88 -8.31
CA ALA A 146 -3.54 8.81 -8.73
C ALA A 146 -4.23 7.43 -8.74
N GLU A 147 -5.02 7.13 -7.70
CA GLU A 147 -5.83 5.90 -7.64
C GLU A 147 -6.90 5.88 -8.74
N THR A 148 -7.58 7.01 -8.99
CA THR A 148 -8.59 7.10 -10.06
C THR A 148 -7.96 6.92 -11.44
N PHE A 149 -6.79 7.53 -11.66
CA PHE A 149 -6.02 7.38 -12.89
C PHE A 149 -5.59 5.93 -13.10
N ALA A 150 -5.10 5.25 -12.07
CA ALA A 150 -4.67 3.87 -12.18
C ALA A 150 -5.81 2.91 -12.58
N VAL A 151 -7.00 3.11 -12.02
CA VAL A 151 -8.22 2.34 -12.40
C VAL A 151 -8.64 2.61 -13.84
N TRP A 152 -8.51 3.85 -14.30
CA TRP A 152 -8.82 4.25 -15.68
C TRP A 152 -7.80 3.69 -16.68
N LEU A 153 -6.51 3.72 -16.35
CA LEU A 153 -5.43 3.25 -17.21
C LEU A 153 -5.42 1.73 -17.37
N THR A 154 -5.83 0.99 -16.33
CA THR A 154 -5.84 -0.48 -16.33
C THR A 154 -6.54 -1.03 -17.59
N PRO A 155 -5.87 -1.90 -18.38
CA PRO A 155 -6.45 -2.50 -19.58
C PRO A 155 -7.75 -3.25 -19.28
N ASP A 156 -8.68 -3.22 -20.23
CA ASP A 156 -9.97 -3.92 -20.17
C ASP A 156 -10.83 -3.59 -18.92
N SER A 157 -10.49 -2.51 -18.21
CA SER A 157 -11.19 -2.06 -17.02
C SER A 157 -12.62 -1.64 -17.36
N THR A 158 -13.59 -2.42 -16.89
CA THR A 158 -15.02 -2.12 -16.98
C THR A 158 -15.47 -1.17 -15.86
N TRP A 159 -14.68 -0.12 -15.60
CA TRP A 159 -14.91 0.79 -14.48
C TRP A 159 -16.30 1.45 -14.51
N ALA A 160 -16.85 1.69 -15.70
CA ALA A 160 -18.19 2.27 -15.85
C ALA A 160 -19.28 1.35 -15.27
N ASP A 161 -19.18 0.04 -15.51
CA ASP A 161 -20.09 -0.96 -14.96
C ASP A 161 -19.80 -1.22 -13.48
N ARG A 162 -18.51 -1.36 -13.12
CA ARG A 162 -18.07 -1.61 -11.74
C ARG A 162 -18.55 -0.53 -10.76
N TYR A 163 -18.54 0.73 -11.19
CA TYR A 163 -18.93 1.89 -10.36
C TYR A 163 -20.28 2.48 -10.76
N LYS A 164 -21.14 1.70 -11.43
CA LYS A 164 -22.47 2.15 -11.83
C LYS A 164 -23.28 2.63 -10.63
N GLY A 165 -23.79 3.86 -10.72
CA GLY A 165 -24.55 4.52 -9.65
C GLY A 165 -23.71 5.04 -8.48
N TRP A 166 -22.38 4.94 -8.52
CA TRP A 166 -21.50 5.49 -7.50
C TRP A 166 -21.05 6.92 -7.86
N PRO A 167 -20.96 7.85 -6.89
CA PRO A 167 -20.48 9.21 -7.15
C PRO A 167 -19.08 9.30 -7.78
N VAL A 168 -18.20 8.32 -7.50
CA VAL A 168 -16.83 8.24 -8.07
C VAL A 168 -16.83 8.22 -9.60
N LEU A 169 -17.92 7.78 -10.24
CA LEU A 169 -18.01 7.73 -11.69
C LEU A 169 -17.76 9.10 -12.34
N LYS A 170 -18.13 10.20 -11.66
CA LYS A 170 -17.83 11.57 -12.11
C LYS A 170 -16.33 11.86 -12.19
N LYS A 171 -15.54 11.30 -11.27
CA LYS A 171 -14.07 11.43 -11.26
C LYS A 171 -13.44 10.63 -12.40
N LEU A 172 -13.91 9.39 -12.60
CA LEU A 172 -13.46 8.54 -13.70
C LEU A 172 -13.76 9.18 -15.07
N GLN A 173 -14.98 9.69 -15.26
CA GLN A 173 -15.36 10.43 -16.47
C GLN A 173 -14.53 11.71 -16.67
N TYR A 174 -14.19 12.40 -15.57
CA TYR A 174 -13.31 13.57 -15.63
C TYR A 174 -11.88 13.19 -16.05
N VAL A 175 -11.31 12.14 -15.47
CA VAL A 175 -9.97 11.63 -15.84
C VAL A 175 -9.97 11.16 -17.30
N ASP A 176 -10.98 10.42 -17.73
CA ASP A 176 -11.13 9.96 -19.12
C ASP A 176 -11.11 11.13 -20.10
N GLY A 177 -12.00 12.13 -19.91
CA GLY A 177 -12.03 13.31 -20.76
C GLY A 177 -10.76 14.17 -20.68
N LEU A 178 -10.12 14.24 -19.50
CA LEU A 178 -8.85 14.95 -19.33
C LEU A 178 -7.74 14.28 -20.14
N MET A 179 -7.61 12.96 -20.05
CA MET A 179 -6.57 12.19 -20.73
C MET A 179 -6.79 12.12 -22.24
N THR A 180 -8.05 12.01 -22.70
CA THR A 180 -8.38 12.16 -24.13
C THR A 180 -7.92 13.52 -24.66
N GLY A 181 -8.09 14.60 -23.88
CA GLY A 181 -7.60 15.92 -24.25
C GLY A 181 -6.07 16.07 -24.28
N LEU A 182 -5.34 15.12 -23.68
CA LEU A 182 -3.87 15.06 -23.68
C LEU A 182 -3.30 14.05 -24.70
N ALA A 183 -4.16 13.35 -25.45
CA ALA A 183 -3.73 12.44 -26.50
C ALA A 183 -2.83 13.17 -27.51
N ALA A 184 -1.65 12.61 -27.78
CA ALA A 184 -0.61 13.19 -28.63
C ALA A 184 -0.10 14.60 -28.21
N VAL A 185 -0.42 15.08 -27.01
CA VAL A 185 0.06 16.39 -26.51
C VAL A 185 1.37 16.20 -25.75
N PRO A 186 2.44 16.96 -26.06
CA PRO A 186 3.71 16.83 -25.35
C PRO A 186 3.63 17.37 -23.91
N PRO A 187 4.34 16.75 -22.95
CA PRO A 187 4.38 17.23 -21.58
C PRO A 187 5.07 18.59 -21.48
N LYS A 188 4.64 19.41 -20.51
CA LYS A 188 5.19 20.75 -20.25
C LYS A 188 6.45 20.71 -19.39
N VAL A 189 6.60 19.67 -18.59
CA VAL A 189 7.75 19.43 -17.72
C VAL A 189 8.45 18.17 -18.22
N VAL A 190 9.74 18.28 -18.52
CA VAL A 190 10.56 17.20 -19.11
C VAL A 190 11.87 16.98 -18.33
N THR A 191 11.95 17.50 -17.09
CA THR A 191 13.12 17.26 -16.24
C THR A 191 13.28 15.77 -15.97
N ARG A 192 14.54 15.32 -15.87
CA ARG A 192 14.92 13.94 -15.53
C ARG A 192 15.70 13.90 -14.22
N GLU A 193 15.46 14.87 -13.35
CA GLU A 193 16.01 14.87 -11.99
C GLU A 193 15.60 13.60 -11.25
N GLU A 194 16.54 13.06 -10.48
CA GLU A 194 16.35 11.88 -9.64
C GLU A 194 16.46 12.34 -8.19
N ILE A 195 15.38 12.19 -7.41
CA ILE A 195 15.36 12.52 -5.99
C ILE A 195 15.68 11.26 -5.18
N ASP A 196 16.57 11.40 -4.21
CA ASP A 196 17.08 10.32 -3.37
C ASP A 196 17.48 9.05 -4.17
N PRO A 197 18.29 9.17 -5.25
CA PRO A 197 18.71 8.00 -6.00
C PRO A 197 19.59 7.09 -5.14
N LEU A 198 19.52 5.78 -5.37
CA LEU A 198 20.21 4.76 -4.57
C LEU A 198 21.72 5.04 -4.45
N SER A 199 22.33 5.55 -5.52
CA SER A 199 23.74 5.96 -5.60
C SER A 199 24.12 7.04 -4.58
N GLU A 200 23.17 7.88 -4.17
CA GLU A 200 23.37 8.95 -3.19
C GLU A 200 22.98 8.55 -1.76
N LEU A 201 22.27 7.42 -1.59
CA LEU A 201 21.86 6.90 -0.28
C LEU A 201 23.06 6.29 0.49
N LYS A 202 23.65 7.13 1.35
CA LYS A 202 24.80 6.78 2.22
C LYS A 202 24.48 5.80 3.35
N LYS A 203 23.21 5.68 3.75
CA LYS A 203 22.78 4.74 4.81
C LYS A 203 23.10 3.29 4.43
N THR A 204 23.49 2.44 5.38
CA THR A 204 23.70 1.01 5.15
C THR A 204 22.36 0.27 5.02
N LEU A 205 22.36 -0.96 4.47
CA LEU A 205 21.15 -1.80 4.47
C LEU A 205 20.64 -2.06 5.89
N ARG A 206 21.55 -2.30 6.84
CA ARG A 206 21.21 -2.49 8.26
C ARG A 206 20.45 -1.28 8.80
N GLU A 207 21.01 -0.09 8.67
CA GLU A 207 20.38 1.16 9.13
C GLU A 207 19.04 1.42 8.44
N HIS A 208 18.93 1.12 7.14
CA HIS A 208 17.68 1.25 6.41
C HIS A 208 16.59 0.36 7.03
N TYR A 209 16.86 -0.92 7.24
CA TYR A 209 15.87 -1.83 7.80
C TYR A 209 15.60 -1.59 9.29
N GLU A 210 16.59 -1.15 10.07
CA GLU A 210 16.35 -0.69 11.45
C GLU A 210 15.41 0.51 11.48
N ARG A 211 15.64 1.53 10.62
CA ARG A 211 14.73 2.68 10.51
C ARG A 211 13.36 2.29 10.01
N LYS A 212 13.28 1.44 8.97
CA LYS A 212 12.02 0.98 8.37
C LYS A 212 11.18 0.20 9.40
N ARG A 213 11.79 -0.72 10.16
CA ARG A 213 11.12 -1.41 11.26
C ARG A 213 10.76 -0.50 12.42
N ASN A 214 11.56 0.50 12.76
CA ASN A 214 11.18 1.46 13.80
C ASN A 214 10.01 2.35 13.34
N HIS A 215 9.91 2.61 12.04
CA HIS A 215 8.84 3.40 11.45
C HIS A 215 7.51 2.62 11.45
N TYR A 216 7.54 1.37 11.00
CA TYR A 216 6.35 0.50 10.89
C TYR A 216 6.13 -0.42 12.10
N GLY A 217 7.06 -0.46 13.03
CA GLY A 217 6.99 -1.23 14.27
C GLY A 217 6.10 -0.54 15.31
N ILE A 218 5.73 -1.29 16.34
CA ILE A 218 4.67 -0.93 17.30
C ILE A 218 5.29 -0.71 18.69
N GLU A 219 5.14 0.48 19.28
CA GLU A 219 5.37 0.72 20.72
C GLU A 219 4.17 0.25 21.57
N ARG A 220 4.35 -0.81 22.38
CA ARG A 220 3.27 -1.57 23.05
C ARG A 220 2.59 -0.84 24.22
N PRO A 221 1.25 -0.77 24.24
CA PRO A 221 0.52 -1.07 25.49
C PRO A 221 -0.53 -2.19 25.31
N SER A 222 -0.52 -3.15 26.23
CA SER A 222 -1.31 -4.40 26.21
C SER A 222 -2.77 -4.20 26.64
N PHE A 223 -3.71 -4.22 25.68
CA PHE A 223 -5.16 -4.14 25.94
C PHE A 223 -5.99 -5.30 25.33
N TYR A 224 -5.35 -6.39 24.88
CA TYR A 224 -6.03 -7.46 24.12
C TYR A 224 -6.75 -8.52 24.97
N ASP A 225 -6.45 -8.61 26.27
CA ASP A 225 -6.88 -9.73 27.11
C ASP A 225 -8.39 -9.97 27.15
N PRO A 226 -9.27 -8.95 27.31
CA PRO A 226 -10.70 -9.19 27.40
C PRO A 226 -11.24 -9.84 26.13
N ASP A 227 -10.73 -9.42 24.97
CA ASP A 227 -11.18 -9.93 23.69
C ASP A 227 -10.56 -11.29 23.35
N LEU A 228 -9.31 -11.53 23.73
CA LEU A 228 -8.70 -12.86 23.65
C LEU A 228 -9.43 -13.88 24.52
N LYS A 229 -9.90 -13.48 25.72
CA LYS A 229 -10.71 -14.34 26.61
C LYS A 229 -12.17 -14.54 26.16
N ARG A 230 -12.67 -13.72 25.23
CA ARG A 230 -13.95 -13.97 24.57
C ARG A 230 -13.84 -15.03 23.49
N LEU A 231 -12.71 -15.05 22.78
CA LEU A 231 -12.46 -15.96 21.67
C LEU A 231 -11.88 -17.31 22.11
N PHE A 232 -11.01 -17.27 23.12
CA PHE A 232 -10.32 -18.43 23.69
C PHE A 232 -10.66 -18.58 25.17
N SER A 233 -10.34 -19.72 25.77
CA SER A 233 -10.72 -20.02 27.16
C SER A 233 -9.55 -20.55 27.98
N ASP A 234 -9.44 -20.11 29.24
CA ASP A 234 -8.56 -20.67 30.27
C ASP A 234 -9.31 -21.65 31.20
N ALA A 235 -10.58 -21.95 30.92
CA ALA A 235 -11.38 -22.83 31.78
C ALA A 235 -10.84 -24.28 31.78
N PRO A 236 -10.80 -24.97 32.94
CA PRO A 236 -10.27 -26.32 33.05
C PRO A 236 -10.91 -27.34 32.10
N ALA A 237 -12.17 -27.14 31.73
CA ALA A 237 -12.91 -27.99 30.78
C ALA A 237 -12.29 -28.03 29.37
N TYR A 238 -11.40 -27.10 29.02
CA TYR A 238 -10.71 -27.05 27.73
C TYR A 238 -9.20 -27.32 27.84
N ALA A 239 -8.71 -27.80 28.98
CA ALA A 239 -7.28 -28.00 29.22
C ALA A 239 -6.61 -28.96 28.21
N ASP A 240 -7.38 -29.94 27.70
CA ASP A 240 -6.98 -30.91 26.68
C ASP A 240 -7.03 -30.35 25.25
N LYS A 241 -7.65 -29.18 25.04
CA LYS A 241 -7.76 -28.56 23.71
C LYS A 241 -6.46 -27.92 23.25
N LEU A 242 -6.38 -27.71 21.93
CA LEU A 242 -5.27 -27.04 21.28
C LEU A 242 -5.02 -25.66 21.93
N SER A 243 -3.76 -25.32 22.17
CA SER A 243 -3.40 -23.98 22.65
C SER A 243 -3.79 -22.92 21.61
N ALA A 244 -4.39 -21.82 22.09
CA ALA A 244 -4.68 -20.66 21.26
C ALA A 244 -3.41 -20.14 20.56
N ALA A 245 -2.28 -20.09 21.26
CA ALA A 245 -1.01 -19.65 20.68
C ALA A 245 -0.54 -20.57 19.55
N THR A 246 -0.69 -21.89 19.69
CA THR A 246 -0.34 -22.84 18.61
C THR A 246 -1.27 -22.70 17.42
N PHE A 247 -2.59 -22.58 17.67
CA PHE A 247 -3.59 -22.33 16.64
C PHE A 247 -3.29 -21.05 15.84
N LEU A 248 -3.05 -19.93 16.53
CA LEU A 248 -2.73 -18.65 15.89
C LEU A 248 -1.43 -18.70 15.08
N ASN A 249 -0.40 -19.41 15.57
CA ASN A 249 0.84 -19.58 14.80
C ASN A 249 0.64 -20.35 13.49
N ARG A 250 -0.28 -21.34 13.45
CA ARG A 250 -0.60 -22.08 12.22
C ARG A 250 -1.26 -21.18 11.17
N PHE A 251 -2.16 -20.29 11.60
CA PHE A 251 -2.93 -19.40 10.74
C PHE A 251 -2.25 -18.02 10.50
N ARG A 252 -1.11 -17.76 11.15
CA ARG A 252 -0.41 -16.46 11.17
C ARG A 252 -0.20 -15.83 9.80
N LYS A 253 0.35 -16.58 8.85
CA LYS A 253 0.66 -16.07 7.51
C LYS A 253 -0.59 -15.70 6.73
N GLU A 254 -1.65 -16.50 6.86
CA GLU A 254 -2.92 -16.29 6.17
C GLU A 254 -3.67 -15.08 6.75
N VAL A 255 -3.83 -15.02 8.07
CA VAL A 255 -4.53 -13.91 8.73
C VAL A 255 -3.85 -12.58 8.50
N ARG A 256 -2.52 -12.54 8.57
CA ARG A 256 -1.74 -11.33 8.36
C ARG A 256 -1.94 -10.78 6.95
N ARG A 257 -1.83 -11.64 5.92
CA ARG A 257 -2.08 -11.25 4.52
C ARG A 257 -3.51 -10.77 4.30
N LYS A 258 -4.47 -11.46 4.91
CA LYS A 258 -5.89 -11.10 4.79
C LYS A 258 -6.16 -9.74 5.43
N VAL A 259 -5.68 -9.51 6.64
CA VAL A 259 -5.84 -8.22 7.33
C VAL A 259 -5.10 -7.11 6.58
N ALA A 260 -3.88 -7.35 6.07
CA ALA A 260 -3.13 -6.38 5.27
C ALA A 260 -3.94 -5.91 4.05
N ALA A 261 -4.48 -6.85 3.27
CA ALA A 261 -5.28 -6.54 2.09
C ALA A 261 -6.56 -5.71 2.36
N TRP A 262 -7.12 -5.79 3.57
CA TRP A 262 -8.31 -5.04 3.96
C TRP A 262 -8.02 -3.71 4.67
N THR A 263 -6.91 -3.64 5.38
CA THR A 263 -6.52 -2.48 6.19
C THR A 263 -5.62 -1.51 5.43
N GLY A 264 -4.83 -2.00 4.48
CA GLY A 264 -3.75 -1.27 3.82
C GLY A 264 -2.47 -1.15 4.66
N GLU A 265 -2.39 -1.90 5.75
CA GLU A 265 -1.25 -1.83 6.66
C GLU A 265 -0.17 -2.82 6.29
N TYR A 266 1.08 -2.43 6.57
CA TYR A 266 2.25 -3.29 6.37
C TYR A 266 2.07 -4.61 7.13
N GLN A 267 2.35 -5.72 6.45
CA GLN A 267 2.29 -7.04 7.05
C GLN A 267 3.19 -7.12 8.29
N TYR A 268 4.34 -6.44 8.30
CA TYR A 268 5.19 -6.31 9.47
C TYR A 268 4.44 -5.74 10.68
N THR A 269 3.70 -4.64 10.50
CA THR A 269 2.92 -3.98 11.57
C THR A 269 1.85 -4.91 12.13
N ILE A 270 1.11 -5.57 11.25
CA ILE A 270 0.08 -6.55 11.67
C ILE A 270 0.72 -7.73 12.41
N ASP A 271 1.88 -8.19 11.95
CA ASP A 271 2.63 -9.27 12.59
C ASP A 271 3.11 -8.91 14.00
N GLN A 272 3.45 -7.64 14.26
CA GLN A 272 3.75 -7.16 15.60
C GLN A 272 2.53 -7.24 16.53
N VAL A 273 1.35 -6.77 16.08
CA VAL A 273 0.10 -6.91 16.87
C VAL A 273 -0.21 -8.38 17.14
N LEU A 274 -0.05 -9.21 16.12
CA LEU A 274 -0.32 -10.65 16.19
C LEU A 274 0.66 -11.37 17.13
N GLU A 275 1.94 -11.04 17.11
CA GLU A 275 2.93 -11.58 18.04
C GLU A 275 2.56 -11.24 19.48
N ASP A 276 2.16 -9.99 19.74
CA ASP A 276 1.74 -9.56 21.08
C ASP A 276 0.52 -10.36 21.56
N MET A 277 -0.49 -10.53 20.69
CA MET A 277 -1.67 -11.35 20.99
C MET A 277 -1.29 -12.82 21.26
N ILE A 278 -0.38 -13.40 20.48
CA ILE A 278 0.12 -14.77 20.67
C ILE A 278 0.85 -14.89 22.02
N GLN A 279 1.68 -13.90 22.38
CA GLN A 279 2.36 -13.86 23.67
C GLN A 279 1.37 -13.78 24.83
N ARG A 280 0.33 -12.93 24.73
CA ARG A 280 -0.75 -12.87 25.73
C ARG A 280 -1.51 -14.19 25.84
N CYS A 281 -1.85 -14.85 24.72
CA CYS A 281 -2.46 -16.18 24.74
C CYS A 281 -1.60 -17.21 25.49
N ARG A 282 -0.27 -17.18 25.34
CA ARG A 282 0.64 -18.06 26.09
C ARG A 282 0.61 -17.75 27.59
N GLN A 283 0.72 -16.47 27.96
CA GLN A 283 0.75 -16.02 29.36
C GLN A 283 -0.56 -16.30 30.10
N LEU A 284 -1.70 -16.22 29.40
CA LEU A 284 -3.03 -16.50 29.94
C LEU A 284 -3.41 -17.99 29.82
N HIS A 285 -2.52 -18.84 29.30
CA HIS A 285 -2.77 -20.27 29.07
C HIS A 285 -4.04 -20.58 28.28
N LEU A 286 -4.39 -19.72 27.31
CA LEU A 286 -5.63 -19.83 26.57
C LEU A 286 -5.65 -21.04 25.62
N ARG A 287 -6.82 -21.66 25.55
CA ARG A 287 -7.16 -22.86 24.77
C ARG A 287 -8.22 -22.51 23.74
N LEU A 288 -8.29 -23.30 22.66
CA LEU A 288 -9.28 -23.14 21.60
C LEU A 288 -10.59 -23.89 21.96
N PRO A 289 -11.67 -23.19 22.37
CA PRO A 289 -12.92 -23.85 22.73
C PRO A 289 -13.84 -24.07 21.52
N LEU A 290 -13.65 -23.29 20.45
CA LEU A 290 -14.46 -23.30 19.22
C LEU A 290 -13.86 -24.20 18.13
N ALA A 291 -14.65 -24.52 17.11
CA ALA A 291 -14.14 -25.11 15.89
C ALA A 291 -13.14 -24.18 15.18
N GLU A 292 -12.11 -24.74 14.55
CA GLU A 292 -11.01 -23.96 13.96
C GLU A 292 -11.50 -22.91 12.95
N GLU A 293 -12.46 -23.25 12.08
CA GLU A 293 -12.98 -22.31 11.06
C GLU A 293 -13.68 -21.10 11.67
N GLN A 294 -14.47 -21.31 12.73
CA GLN A 294 -15.13 -20.21 13.45
C GLN A 294 -14.10 -19.34 14.16
N ALA A 295 -13.14 -19.96 14.86
CA ALA A 295 -12.09 -19.23 15.55
C ALA A 295 -11.18 -18.44 14.59
N LYS A 296 -10.91 -18.95 13.37
CA LYS A 296 -10.18 -18.22 12.33
C LYS A 296 -10.92 -16.95 11.94
N LEU A 297 -12.23 -17.06 11.68
CA LEU A 297 -13.06 -15.93 11.28
C LEU A 297 -13.11 -14.86 12.39
N ASP A 298 -13.43 -15.28 13.61
CA ASP A 298 -13.55 -14.38 14.76
C ASP A 298 -12.20 -13.72 15.10
N PHE A 299 -11.10 -14.48 15.04
CA PHE A 299 -9.77 -13.91 15.23
C PHE A 299 -9.40 -12.92 14.12
N THR A 300 -9.77 -13.19 12.87
CA THR A 300 -9.51 -12.26 11.75
C THR A 300 -10.22 -10.93 11.99
N ILE A 301 -11.48 -10.97 12.46
CA ILE A 301 -12.23 -9.77 12.82
C ILE A 301 -11.53 -9.04 13.98
N LEU A 302 -11.17 -9.77 15.04
CA LEU A 302 -10.49 -9.22 16.20
C LEU A 302 -9.17 -8.52 15.83
N LEU A 303 -8.32 -9.19 15.07
CA LEU A 303 -7.05 -8.63 14.60
C LEU A 303 -7.29 -7.39 13.74
N THR A 304 -8.27 -7.42 12.83
CA THR A 304 -8.64 -6.25 12.00
C THR A 304 -9.05 -5.05 12.87
N VAL A 305 -9.91 -5.28 13.87
CA VAL A 305 -10.37 -4.23 14.79
C VAL A 305 -9.22 -3.66 15.59
N HIS A 306 -8.33 -4.50 16.13
CA HIS A 306 -7.20 -4.01 16.91
C HIS A 306 -6.15 -3.33 16.06
N THR A 307 -5.85 -3.84 14.86
CA THR A 307 -5.01 -3.15 13.89
C THR A 307 -5.58 -1.75 13.62
N MET A 308 -6.87 -1.64 13.29
CA MET A 308 -7.52 -0.33 13.03
C MET A 308 -7.61 0.58 14.26
N THR A 309 -7.86 0.04 15.44
CA THR A 309 -8.01 0.83 16.69
C THR A 309 -6.66 1.32 17.19
N TYR A 310 -5.62 0.48 17.06
CA TYR A 310 -4.27 0.84 17.40
C TYR A 310 -3.78 2.03 16.56
N LEU A 311 -4.08 2.04 15.26
CA LEU A 311 -3.78 3.14 14.35
C LEU A 311 -4.50 4.45 14.74
N ARG A 312 -5.76 4.34 15.20
CA ARG A 312 -6.55 5.49 15.67
C ARG A 312 -6.07 6.08 17.00
N SER A 313 -5.37 5.29 17.82
CA SER A 313 -4.92 5.71 19.17
C SER A 313 -3.68 6.62 19.18
N GLY A 314 -3.18 7.02 18.01
CA GLY A 314 -2.31 8.20 17.88
C GLY A 314 -0.83 7.99 18.18
N ARG A 315 -0.26 6.83 17.88
CA ARG A 315 1.21 6.63 18.02
C ARG A 315 1.97 6.13 16.80
N HIS A 316 1.34 5.87 15.66
CA HIS A 316 2.09 5.42 14.48
C HIS A 316 1.82 6.33 13.30
N LYS A 317 2.92 6.81 12.72
CA LYS A 317 2.96 7.64 11.53
C LYS A 317 2.46 6.76 10.39
N VAL A 318 1.29 7.05 9.85
CA VAL A 318 1.05 6.73 8.44
C VAL A 318 1.80 7.85 7.72
N ALA A 319 3.03 7.57 7.32
CA ALA A 319 3.75 8.48 6.46
C ALA A 319 3.09 8.42 5.08
N VAL A 320 2.72 9.61 4.62
CA VAL A 320 2.67 9.91 3.20
C VAL A 320 4.12 10.08 2.76
#